data_AF-A0A938J6C5-F1
#
_entry.id   AF-A0A938J6C5-F1
#
_cell.length_a   1.000
_cell.length_b   1.000
_cell.length_c   1.000
_cell.angle_alpha   90.00
_cell.angle_beta   90.00
_cell.angle_gamma   90.00
#
_symmetry.space_group_name_H-M   'P 1'
#
loop_
_entity.id
_entity.type
_entity.pdbx_description
1 polymer ?
#
loop_
_entity_poly.entity_id
_entity_poly.type
_entity_poly.pdbx_seq_one_letter_code
_entity_poly.pdbx_strand_id
1 'polypeptide(L)'
;MAVIDLAGFVADLKDHAVEHGFHVHDERHFVESYSLRQNWEVDLHPEEGCEGPVDLYLSLEVEPRVLLGFEDAVIAGDGIEDPPDEYFLPLSFTWALPPLPHAPDLLVLATDLAAIGGPDLPLEVSAIDSYPSVTDAPETSLRVVAHQRVSLLRIRDGEEVPCEVLDRCLAVSRSLLERAPDWLG
;
A
#
# COMPACT_ATOMS: atom_id res chain seq x y z
N MET A 1 21.48 -7.35 18.61
CA MET A 1 21.65 -6.76 17.27
C MET A 1 20.32 -6.99 16.57
N ALA A 2 19.71 -5.97 15.98
CA ALA A 2 18.45 -6.18 15.25
C ALA A 2 18.74 -7.12 14.08
N VAL A 3 17.92 -8.17 13.92
CA VAL A 3 18.10 -9.18 12.87
C VAL A 3 17.64 -8.64 11.51
N ILE A 4 16.83 -7.58 11.53
CA ILE A 4 16.21 -6.97 10.37
C ILE A 4 16.25 -5.44 10.44
N ASP A 5 16.41 -4.80 9.30
CA ASP A 5 16.34 -3.35 9.15
C ASP A 5 15.07 -2.94 8.38
N LEU A 6 13.98 -2.74 9.12
CA LEU A 6 12.71 -2.30 8.55
C LEU A 6 12.75 -0.84 8.08
N ALA A 7 13.54 0.01 8.75
CA ALA A 7 13.65 1.41 8.37
C ALA A 7 14.41 1.56 7.05
N GLY A 8 15.48 0.77 6.88
CA GLY A 8 16.18 0.63 5.60
C GLY A 8 15.25 0.13 4.50
N PHE A 9 14.49 -0.94 4.75
CA PHE A 9 13.50 -1.43 3.77
C PHE A 9 12.46 -0.38 3.35
N VAL A 10 11.94 0.43 4.30
CA VAL A 10 10.99 1.51 3.96
C VAL A 10 11.68 2.63 3.18
N ALA A 11 12.96 2.92 3.48
CA ALA A 11 13.75 3.88 2.69
C ALA A 11 13.92 3.38 1.24
N ASP A 12 14.35 2.12 1.06
CA ASP A 12 14.53 1.50 -0.24
C ASP A 12 13.21 1.41 -1.02
N LEU A 13 12.10 1.09 -0.35
CA LEU A 13 10.76 1.08 -0.96
C LEU A 13 10.36 2.44 -1.53
N LYS A 14 10.69 3.54 -0.82
CA LYS A 14 10.41 4.90 -1.32
C LYS A 14 11.30 5.24 -2.50
N ASP A 15 12.59 4.96 -2.41
CA ASP A 15 13.53 5.23 -3.50
C ASP A 15 13.12 4.45 -4.77
N HIS A 16 12.75 3.18 -4.60
CA HIS A 16 12.22 2.33 -5.67
C HIS A 16 10.88 2.87 -6.21
N ALA A 17 9.97 3.35 -5.36
CA ALA A 17 8.74 4.01 -5.84
C ALA A 17 9.04 5.26 -6.68
N VAL A 18 10.05 6.06 -6.30
CA VAL A 18 10.48 7.23 -7.09
C VAL A 18 11.03 6.82 -8.45
N GLU A 19 11.82 5.74 -8.52
CA GLU A 19 12.33 5.20 -9.79
C GLU A 19 11.19 4.74 -10.73
N HIS A 20 10.05 4.32 -10.17
CA HIS A 20 8.85 3.95 -10.91
C HIS A 20 7.89 5.13 -11.18
N GLY A 21 8.32 6.38 -11.00
CA GLY A 21 7.53 7.56 -11.38
C GLY A 21 6.48 8.00 -10.37
N PHE A 22 6.67 7.63 -9.09
CA PHE A 22 5.93 8.23 -7.98
C PHE A 22 6.70 9.41 -7.38
N HIS A 23 5.96 10.37 -6.84
CA HIS A 23 6.46 11.37 -5.92
C HIS A 23 6.06 10.98 -4.49
N VAL A 24 7.01 11.10 -3.56
CA VAL A 24 6.78 10.89 -2.14
C VAL A 24 6.43 12.23 -1.49
N HIS A 25 5.27 12.29 -0.84
CA HIS A 25 4.77 13.50 -0.17
C HIS A 25 5.09 13.52 1.32
N ASP A 26 4.80 12.43 2.02
CA ASP A 26 4.98 12.34 3.47
C ASP A 26 5.30 10.90 3.90
N GLU A 27 5.94 10.78 5.06
CA GLU A 27 6.17 9.51 5.75
C GLU A 27 5.80 9.66 7.22
N ARG A 28 5.02 8.70 7.73
CA ARG A 28 4.67 8.62 9.15
C ARG A 28 5.04 7.25 9.70
N HIS A 29 5.69 7.25 10.86
CA HIS A 29 5.95 6.03 11.63
C HIS A 29 5.22 6.09 12.98
N PHE A 30 4.34 5.13 13.21
CA PHE A 30 3.56 5.00 14.43
C PHE A 30 4.06 3.81 15.25
N VAL A 31 4.11 3.98 16.57
CA VAL A 31 4.36 2.89 17.51
C VAL A 31 3.29 2.94 18.60
N GLU A 32 2.47 1.90 18.66
CA GLU A 32 1.43 1.76 19.67
C GLU A 32 2.03 1.49 21.05
N SER A 33 1.65 2.27 22.07
CA SER A 33 2.28 2.17 23.39
C SER A 33 1.94 0.88 24.15
N TYR A 34 0.79 0.25 23.86
CA TYR A 34 0.34 -0.94 24.58
C TYR A 34 0.68 -2.25 23.86
N SER A 35 0.35 -2.33 22.57
CA SER A 35 0.58 -3.55 21.78
C SER A 35 2.00 -3.63 21.20
N LEU A 36 2.72 -2.50 21.17
CA LEU A 36 3.98 -2.30 20.45
C LEU A 36 3.87 -2.52 18.93
N ARG A 37 2.65 -2.63 18.37
CA ARG A 37 2.46 -2.64 16.91
C ARG A 37 3.04 -1.37 16.32
N GLN A 38 3.74 -1.52 15.21
CA GLN A 38 4.27 -0.40 14.46
C GLN A 38 3.56 -0.32 13.12
N ASN A 39 3.41 0.88 12.58
CA ASN A 39 2.90 1.09 11.24
C ASN A 39 3.76 2.15 10.55
N TRP A 40 4.23 1.85 9.34
CA TRP A 40 4.77 2.87 8.45
C TRP A 40 3.72 3.22 7.42
N GLU A 41 3.45 4.50 7.26
CA GLU A 41 2.59 5.04 6.22
C GLU A 41 3.42 5.94 5.31
N VAL A 42 3.31 5.74 4.01
CA VAL A 42 3.97 6.57 3.01
C VAL A 42 2.92 7.07 2.03
N ASP A 43 2.82 8.39 1.92
CA ASP A 43 1.89 9.06 1.03
C ASP A 43 2.60 9.30 -0.31
N LEU A 44 2.09 8.69 -1.37
CA LEU A 44 2.62 8.74 -2.73
C LEU A 44 1.55 9.25 -3.70
N HIS A 45 1.99 9.79 -4.83
CA HIS A 45 1.14 9.94 -6.01
C HIS A 45 2.00 9.86 -7.27
N PRO A 46 1.43 9.47 -8.42
CA PRO A 46 2.18 9.51 -9.68
C PRO A 46 2.63 10.95 -10.00
N GLU A 47 3.81 11.09 -10.62
CA GLU A 47 4.41 12.39 -10.96
C GLU A 47 3.47 13.26 -11.82
N GLU A 48 2.82 12.65 -12.81
CA GLU A 48 1.84 13.32 -13.70
C GLU A 48 0.55 13.74 -12.99
N GLY A 49 0.28 13.17 -11.82
CA GLY A 49 -0.86 13.50 -10.96
C GLY A 49 -0.47 14.32 -9.74
N CYS A 50 0.69 14.99 -9.74
CA CYS A 50 1.08 15.88 -8.66
C CYS A 50 0.03 16.97 -8.45
N GLU A 51 -0.45 17.12 -7.20
CA GLU A 51 -1.60 17.98 -6.83
C GLU A 51 -2.94 17.56 -7.48
N GLY A 52 -2.99 16.37 -8.06
CA GLY A 52 -4.19 15.77 -8.64
C GLY A 52 -5.10 15.11 -7.61
N PRO A 53 -6.24 14.55 -8.05
CA PRO A 53 -7.26 14.00 -7.16
C PRO A 53 -6.97 12.56 -6.68
N VAL A 54 -5.86 11.94 -7.09
CA VAL A 54 -5.56 10.55 -6.76
C VAL A 54 -4.33 10.50 -5.87
N ASP A 55 -4.55 10.06 -4.64
CA ASP A 55 -3.48 9.75 -3.70
C ASP A 55 -3.34 8.23 -3.56
N LEU A 56 -2.10 7.75 -3.41
CA LEU A 56 -1.74 6.38 -3.08
C LEU A 56 -1.08 6.34 -1.70
N TYR A 57 -1.74 5.66 -0.76
CA TYR A 57 -1.26 5.45 0.60
C TYR A 57 -0.67 4.05 0.71
N LEU A 58 0.62 3.95 1.00
CA LEU A 58 1.27 2.69 1.40
C LEU A 58 1.17 2.52 2.91
N SER A 59 0.86 1.31 3.37
CA SER A 59 0.93 0.99 4.80
C SER A 59 1.59 -0.37 5.03
N LEU A 60 2.70 -0.36 5.77
CA LEU A 60 3.41 -1.54 6.25
C LEU A 60 3.11 -1.73 7.73
N GLU A 61 2.27 -2.71 8.06
CA GLU A 61 1.96 -3.01 9.45
C GLU A 61 2.93 -4.03 10.02
N VAL A 62 3.42 -3.75 11.21
CA VAL A 62 4.45 -4.56 11.87
C VAL A 62 3.91 -5.09 13.18
N GLU A 63 3.54 -6.37 13.14
CA GLU A 63 3.10 -7.09 14.32
C GLU A 63 4.31 -7.61 15.11
N PRO A 64 4.47 -7.23 16.40
CA PRO A 64 5.64 -7.60 17.19
C PRO A 64 5.82 -9.11 17.33
N ARG A 65 4.73 -9.88 17.35
CA ARG A 65 4.80 -11.34 17.45
C ARG A 65 5.42 -11.98 16.22
N VAL A 66 5.19 -11.42 15.04
CA VAL A 66 5.76 -11.92 13.79
C VAL A 66 7.25 -11.61 13.75
N LEU A 67 7.64 -10.38 14.12
CA LEU A 67 9.06 -10.00 14.22
C LEU A 67 9.82 -10.84 15.24
N LEU A 68 9.31 -10.94 16.47
CA LEU A 68 9.97 -11.71 17.53
C LEU A 68 10.06 -13.19 17.17
N GLY A 69 9.02 -13.75 16.55
CA GLY A 69 9.05 -15.12 16.07
C GLY A 69 10.12 -15.37 15.02
N PHE A 70 10.33 -14.42 14.10
CA PHE A 70 11.39 -14.49 13.10
C PHE A 70 12.78 -14.34 13.75
N GLU A 71 12.95 -13.41 14.70
CA GLU A 71 14.19 -13.25 15.46
C GLU A 71 14.53 -14.54 16.22
N ASP A 72 13.56 -15.15 16.90
CA ASP A 72 13.73 -16.42 17.60
C ASP A 72 14.15 -17.55 16.63
N ALA A 73 13.55 -17.63 15.44
CA ALA A 73 13.90 -18.62 14.43
C ALA A 73 15.34 -18.44 13.91
N VAL A 74 15.77 -17.19 13.67
CA VAL A 74 17.14 -16.88 13.26
C VAL A 74 18.15 -17.21 14.37
N ILE A 75 17.82 -16.89 15.62
CA ILE A 75 18.69 -17.17 16.77
C ILE A 75 18.78 -18.68 17.07
N ALA A 76 17.70 -19.43 16.84
CA ALA A 76 17.67 -20.88 17.03
C ALA A 76 18.50 -21.62 15.96
N GLY A 77 18.68 -21.03 14.78
CA GLY A 77 19.55 -21.54 13.73
C GLY A 77 21.03 -21.55 14.13
N ASP A 78 21.84 -22.35 13.43
CA ASP A 78 23.29 -22.38 13.61
C ASP A 78 24.02 -21.27 12.83
N GLY A 79 23.27 -20.38 12.18
CA GLY A 79 23.75 -19.31 11.31
C GLY A 79 24.16 -19.77 9.90
N ILE A 80 23.99 -21.06 9.58
CA ILE A 80 24.25 -21.63 8.25
C ILE A 80 22.94 -21.87 7.51
N GLU A 81 21.90 -22.28 8.23
CA GLU A 81 20.56 -22.48 7.67
C GLU A 81 19.69 -21.23 7.84
N ASP A 82 18.98 -20.86 6.76
CA ASP A 82 18.00 -19.78 6.80
C ASP A 82 16.73 -20.20 7.56
N PRO A 83 16.07 -19.26 8.27
CA PRO A 83 14.78 -19.52 8.89
C PRO A 83 13.72 -19.82 7.83
N PRO A 84 12.62 -20.51 8.18
CA PRO A 84 11.53 -20.75 7.24
C PRO A 84 10.90 -19.44 6.75
N ASP A 85 10.55 -19.38 5.46
CA ASP A 85 9.84 -18.27 4.82
C ASP A 85 8.34 -18.28 5.17
N GLU A 86 8.03 -18.12 6.46
CA GLU A 86 6.67 -18.14 7.00
C GLU A 86 6.26 -16.86 7.74
N TYR A 87 7.21 -15.94 7.92
CA TYR A 87 7.01 -14.68 8.61
C TYR A 87 6.80 -13.55 7.61
N PHE A 88 5.57 -13.05 7.55
CA PHE A 88 5.16 -12.03 6.58
C PHE A 88 4.55 -10.82 7.27
N LEU A 89 4.90 -9.64 6.77
CA LEU A 89 4.25 -8.39 7.12
C LEU A 89 3.23 -8.01 6.03
N PRO A 90 2.02 -7.56 6.40
CA PRO A 90 1.10 -6.99 5.43
C PRO A 90 1.62 -5.64 4.93
N LEU A 91 1.62 -5.49 3.60
CA LEU A 91 1.84 -4.23 2.91
C LEU A 91 0.59 -3.93 2.09
N SER A 92 -0.06 -2.81 2.35
CA SER A 92 -1.25 -2.39 1.61
C SER A 92 -0.98 -1.16 0.76
N PHE A 93 -1.65 -1.11 -0.39
CA PHE A 93 -1.66 -0.02 -1.34
C PHE A 93 -3.09 0.49 -1.41
N THR A 94 -3.36 1.70 -0.93
CA THR A 94 -4.71 2.26 -0.88
C THR A 94 -4.78 3.49 -1.77
N TRP A 95 -5.57 3.43 -2.83
CA TRP A 95 -5.92 4.62 -3.60
C TRP A 95 -7.17 5.26 -3.02
N ALA A 96 -7.13 6.57 -2.85
CA ALA A 96 -8.29 7.36 -2.47
C ALA A 96 -8.48 8.53 -3.44
N LEU A 97 -9.74 8.87 -3.66
CA LEU A 97 -10.15 10.06 -4.40
C LEU A 97 -11.01 10.95 -3.48
N PRO A 98 -11.06 12.27 -3.73
CA PRO A 98 -12.02 13.13 -3.06
C PRO A 98 -13.46 12.69 -3.35
N PRO A 99 -14.44 13.15 -2.56
CA PRO A 99 -15.85 12.81 -2.79
C PRO A 99 -16.27 13.06 -4.24
N LEU A 100 -16.91 12.05 -4.85
CA LEU A 100 -17.26 12.01 -6.27
C LEU A 100 -18.74 12.37 -6.47
N PRO A 101 -19.06 13.51 -7.10
CA PRO A 101 -20.43 13.85 -7.50
C PRO A 101 -21.05 12.86 -8.49
N HIS A 102 -20.22 12.22 -9.32
CA HIS A 102 -20.62 11.30 -10.37
C HIS A 102 -19.91 9.96 -10.20
N ALA A 103 -20.25 9.24 -9.12
CA ALA A 103 -19.61 7.97 -8.77
C ALA A 103 -19.71 6.92 -9.90
N PRO A 104 -18.63 6.16 -10.16
CA PRO A 104 -18.64 5.09 -11.17
C PRO A 104 -19.48 3.89 -10.76
N ASP A 105 -19.81 3.04 -11.74
CA ASP A 105 -20.25 1.67 -11.47
C ASP A 105 -19.08 0.85 -10.90
N LEU A 106 -19.20 0.40 -9.65
CA LEU A 106 -18.13 -0.29 -8.94
C LEU A 106 -17.78 -1.65 -9.56
N LEU A 107 -18.74 -2.36 -10.15
CA LEU A 107 -18.46 -3.66 -10.76
C LEU A 107 -17.68 -3.48 -12.06
N VAL A 108 -18.04 -2.47 -12.86
CA VAL A 108 -17.28 -2.10 -14.06
C VAL A 108 -15.87 -1.66 -13.68
N LEU A 109 -15.74 -0.75 -12.71
CA LEU A 109 -14.44 -0.27 -12.26
C LEU A 109 -13.57 -1.41 -11.71
N ALA A 110 -14.13 -2.29 -10.86
CA ALA A 110 -13.40 -3.44 -10.34
C ALA A 110 -12.93 -4.38 -11.45
N THR A 111 -13.74 -4.60 -12.48
CA THR A 111 -13.38 -5.46 -13.62
C THR A 111 -12.25 -4.84 -14.44
N ASP A 112 -12.35 -3.54 -14.73
CA ASP A 112 -11.32 -2.81 -15.47
C ASP A 112 -9.99 -2.78 -14.72
N LEU A 113 -10.04 -2.50 -13.42
CA LEU A 113 -8.85 -2.47 -12.57
C LEU A 113 -8.24 -3.86 -12.38
N ALA A 114 -9.05 -4.92 -12.30
CA ALA A 114 -8.55 -6.29 -12.24
C ALA A 114 -7.73 -6.67 -13.50
N ALA A 115 -8.06 -6.12 -14.67
CA ALA A 115 -7.27 -6.33 -15.88
C ALA A 115 -5.87 -5.68 -15.80
N ILE A 116 -5.73 -4.60 -15.03
CA ILE A 116 -4.47 -3.87 -14.82
C ILE A 116 -3.65 -4.53 -13.70
N GLY A 117 -4.28 -4.75 -12.55
CA GLY A 117 -3.65 -5.37 -11.38
C GLY A 117 -3.26 -6.83 -11.62
N GLY A 118 -4.05 -7.57 -12.41
CA GLY A 118 -3.80 -8.97 -12.71
C GLY A 118 -3.79 -9.85 -11.44
N PRO A 119 -3.23 -11.07 -11.52
CA PRO A 119 -3.19 -11.98 -10.37
C PRO A 119 -2.20 -11.54 -9.28
N ASP A 120 -1.20 -10.73 -9.65
CA ASP A 120 -0.10 -10.34 -8.76
C ASP A 120 -0.45 -9.13 -7.87
N LEU A 121 -1.46 -8.34 -8.27
CA LEU A 121 -1.96 -7.20 -7.52
C LEU A 121 -3.51 -7.28 -7.45
N PRO A 122 -4.07 -8.13 -6.58
CA PRO A 122 -5.52 -8.24 -6.41
C PRO A 122 -6.08 -6.95 -5.81
N LEU A 123 -7.04 -6.36 -6.51
CA LEU A 123 -7.64 -5.07 -6.16
C LEU A 123 -9.06 -5.25 -5.61
N GLU A 124 -9.31 -4.66 -4.45
CA GLU A 124 -10.63 -4.46 -3.88
C GLU A 124 -11.11 -3.04 -4.19
N VAL A 125 -12.34 -2.90 -4.69
CA VAL A 125 -12.96 -1.60 -4.98
C VAL A 125 -14.18 -1.44 -4.10
N SER A 126 -14.24 -0.34 -3.36
CA SER A 126 -15.34 -0.02 -2.46
C SER A 126 -15.69 1.47 -2.55
N ALA A 127 -16.95 1.80 -2.30
CA ALA A 127 -17.37 3.19 -2.14
C ALA A 127 -18.28 3.33 -0.91
N ILE A 128 -18.21 4.50 -0.29
CA ILE A 128 -18.97 4.83 0.92
C ILE A 128 -19.72 6.13 0.68
N ASP A 129 -21.02 6.13 0.93
CA ASP A 129 -21.83 7.35 0.99
C ASP A 129 -21.84 7.91 2.40
N SER A 130 -21.46 9.18 2.54
CA SER A 130 -21.58 9.95 3.77
C SER A 130 -22.61 11.07 3.65
N TYR A 131 -23.36 11.30 4.72
CA TYR A 131 -24.32 12.41 4.83
C TYR A 131 -23.84 13.35 5.95
N PRO A 132 -23.11 14.44 5.63
CA PRO A 132 -22.62 15.38 6.64
C PRO A 132 -23.74 15.96 7.51
N SER A 133 -24.91 16.21 6.90
CA SER A 133 -26.17 16.50 7.57
C SER A 133 -27.30 15.69 6.93
N VAL A 134 -28.39 15.46 7.67
CA VAL A 134 -29.61 14.76 7.21
C VAL A 134 -30.26 15.46 6.01
N THR A 135 -30.01 16.76 5.84
CA THR A 135 -30.54 17.57 4.74
C THR A 135 -29.64 17.61 3.52
N ASP A 136 -28.40 17.16 3.63
CA ASP A 136 -27.39 17.32 2.60
C ASP A 136 -27.46 16.17 1.59
N ALA A 137 -26.91 16.42 0.40
CA ALA A 137 -26.71 15.37 -0.59
C ALA A 137 -25.63 14.38 -0.10
N PRO A 138 -25.69 13.11 -0.52
CA PRO A 138 -24.64 12.15 -0.21
C PRO A 138 -23.31 12.56 -0.86
N GLU A 139 -22.23 12.38 -0.12
CA GLU A 139 -20.85 12.46 -0.59
C GLU A 139 -20.31 11.04 -0.77
N THR A 140 -20.06 10.62 -2.01
CA THR A 140 -19.57 9.26 -2.31
C THR A 140 -18.05 9.24 -2.36
N SER A 141 -17.39 8.56 -1.42
CA SER A 141 -15.93 8.39 -1.40
C SER A 141 -15.54 7.03 -1.97
N LEU A 142 -14.69 7.01 -2.99
CA LEU A 142 -14.16 5.80 -3.63
C LEU A 142 -12.82 5.40 -2.99
N ARG A 143 -12.68 4.12 -2.66
CA ARG A 143 -11.42 3.54 -2.16
C ARG A 143 -11.10 2.26 -2.94
N VAL A 144 -9.86 2.19 -3.43
CA VAL A 144 -9.31 0.97 -4.04
C VAL A 144 -8.16 0.48 -3.15
N VAL A 145 -8.10 -0.81 -2.85
CA VAL A 145 -7.06 -1.38 -1.99
C VAL A 145 -6.44 -2.60 -2.66
N ALA A 146 -5.12 -2.70 -2.65
CA ALA A 146 -4.40 -3.95 -2.91
C ALA A 146 -3.63 -4.38 -1.66
N HIS A 147 -3.55 -5.69 -1.45
CA HIS A 147 -2.82 -6.29 -0.34
C HIS A 147 -1.69 -7.17 -0.85
N GLN A 148 -0.50 -6.94 -0.30
CA GLN A 148 0.72 -7.69 -0.54
C GLN A 148 1.24 -8.22 0.81
N ARG A 149 2.02 -9.30 0.76
CA ARG A 149 2.70 -9.88 1.92
C ARG A 149 4.20 -9.81 1.67
N VAL A 150 4.92 -9.09 2.52
CA VAL A 150 6.37 -8.97 2.42
C VAL A 150 7.02 -9.95 3.38
N SER A 151 7.93 -10.78 2.86
CA SER A 151 8.67 -11.75 3.66
C SER A 151 9.76 -11.06 4.48
N LEU A 152 9.83 -11.37 5.78
CA LEU A 152 10.94 -10.90 6.62
C LEU A 152 12.29 -11.53 6.21
N LEU A 153 12.29 -12.74 5.66
CA LEU A 153 13.49 -13.38 5.14
C LEU A 153 14.06 -12.57 3.98
N ARG A 154 13.20 -12.20 3.03
CA ARG A 154 13.56 -11.37 1.88
C ARG A 154 14.05 -9.98 2.28
N ILE A 155 13.37 -9.32 3.23
CA ILE A 155 13.83 -8.03 3.75
C ILE A 155 15.23 -8.15 4.37
N ARG A 156 15.48 -9.21 5.15
CA ARG A 156 16.79 -9.45 5.76
C ARG A 156 17.88 -9.65 4.69
N ASP A 157 17.54 -10.29 3.58
CA ASP A 157 18.46 -10.56 2.47
C ASP A 157 18.64 -9.34 1.54
N GLY A 158 17.96 -8.22 1.84
CA GLY A 158 18.01 -6.97 1.08
C GLY A 158 17.18 -6.99 -0.20
N GLU A 159 16.20 -7.89 -0.31
CA GLU A 159 15.26 -7.91 -1.42
C GLU A 159 14.19 -6.84 -1.24
N GLU A 160 13.90 -6.14 -2.33
CA GLU A 160 12.88 -5.10 -2.40
C GLU A 160 11.52 -5.65 -2.86
N VAL A 161 10.48 -4.80 -2.80
CA VAL A 161 9.20 -5.10 -3.44
C VAL A 161 9.42 -5.29 -4.94
N PRO A 162 8.79 -6.29 -5.60
CA PRO A 162 9.01 -6.52 -7.03
C PRO A 162 8.62 -5.30 -7.88
N CYS A 163 9.47 -4.92 -8.84
CA CYS A 163 9.22 -3.82 -9.78
C CYS A 163 7.83 -3.89 -10.43
N GLU A 164 7.42 -5.11 -10.83
CA GLU A 164 6.10 -5.39 -11.43
C GLU A 164 4.92 -4.94 -10.54
N VAL A 165 5.08 -4.99 -9.21
CA VAL A 165 4.05 -4.51 -8.27
C VAL A 165 3.93 -2.99 -8.35
N LEU A 166 5.05 -2.27 -8.33
CA LEU A 166 5.07 -0.80 -8.42
C LEU A 166 4.61 -0.32 -9.80
N ASP A 167 5.00 -1.00 -10.88
CA ASP A 167 4.53 -0.73 -12.25
C ASP A 167 3.01 -0.89 -12.37
N ARG A 168 2.45 -1.95 -11.79
CA ARG A 168 1.00 -2.15 -11.75
C ARG A 168 0.31 -1.11 -10.88
N CYS A 169 0.89 -0.76 -9.72
CA CYS A 169 0.36 0.32 -8.88
C CYS A 169 0.36 1.67 -9.62
N LEU A 170 1.37 1.94 -10.43
CA LEU A 170 1.43 3.13 -11.25
C LEU A 170 0.34 3.09 -12.32
N ALA A 171 0.18 1.96 -13.02
CA ALA A 171 -0.87 1.79 -14.03
C ALA A 171 -2.28 1.96 -13.46
N VAL A 172 -2.54 1.46 -12.23
CA VAL A 172 -3.80 1.71 -11.51
C VAL A 172 -3.96 3.20 -11.22
N SER A 173 -2.93 3.85 -10.68
CA SER A 173 -2.96 5.30 -10.39
C SER A 173 -3.29 6.12 -11.65
N ARG A 174 -2.65 5.82 -12.78
CA ARG A 174 -2.90 6.47 -14.08
C ARG A 174 -4.33 6.24 -14.55
N SER A 175 -4.80 5.01 -14.48
CA SER A 175 -6.16 4.66 -14.89
C SER A 175 -7.24 5.34 -14.03
N LEU A 176 -6.97 5.57 -12.75
CA LEU A 176 -7.85 6.36 -11.88
C LEU A 176 -7.78 7.86 -12.22
N LEU A 177 -6.59 8.40 -12.47
CA LEU A 177 -6.42 9.81 -12.87
C LEU A 177 -7.11 10.14 -14.19
N GLU A 178 -7.02 9.26 -15.18
CA GLU A 178 -7.68 9.44 -16.48
C GLU A 178 -9.22 9.52 -16.35
N ARG A 179 -9.79 8.78 -15.40
CA ARG A 179 -11.24 8.73 -15.16
C ARG A 179 -11.74 9.78 -14.15
N ALA A 180 -10.85 10.30 -13.31
CA ALA A 180 -11.22 11.23 -12.24
C ALA A 180 -11.99 12.48 -12.73
N PRO A 181 -11.65 13.12 -13.88
CA PRO A 181 -12.43 14.25 -14.38
C PRO A 181 -13.91 13.93 -14.63
N ASP A 182 -14.22 12.75 -15.16
CA ASP A 182 -15.61 12.34 -15.44
C ASP A 182 -16.43 12.17 -14.15
N TRP A 183 -15.76 11.83 -13.05
CA TRP A 183 -16.40 11.63 -11.74
C TRP A 183 -16.51 12.91 -10.92
N LEU A 184 -15.58 13.85 -11.11
CA LEU A 184 -15.50 15.11 -10.37
C LEU A 184 -16.32 16.24 -10.99
N GLY A 185 -16.55 16.20 -12.31
CA GLY A 185 -17.35 17.19 -13.05
C GLY A 185 -16.54 18.32 -13.66
#